data_AF-A0A928YA11-F1
#
_entry.id   AF-A0A928YA11-F1
#
_cell.length_a   1.000
_cell.length_b   1.000
_cell.length_c   1.000
_cell.angle_alpha   90.00
_cell.angle_beta   90.00
_cell.angle_gamma   90.00
#
_symmetry.space_group_name_H-M   'P 1'
#
loop_
_entity.id
_entity.type
_entity.pdbx_description
1 polymer ?
#
loop_
_entity_poly.entity_id
_entity_poly.type
_entity_poly.pdbx_seq_one_letter_code
_entity_poly.pdbx_strand_id
1 'polypeptide(L)'
;MASGNYGALAGIGLDYLGILAPVAIFSFRLGASSDNTEMTVYGVVCVLGALFGLWLFRWSQRFPLDTTIPTPRPTWWSFIIFIIALLIVSTRLILQVPNAIPWTITSELSVVIGWMFFGAALYFAYGLWKPYWSNAAGQLVGFLAYDVVLIVPFLTRLPAVPDEHRLGLTIYTAVISFSGLLAIYYLFIYKPTRLLG
;
A
#
# COMPACT_ATOMS: atom_id res chain seq x y z
N MET A 1 25.94 0.85 1.25
CA MET A 1 25.84 0.08 0.00
C MET A 1 24.38 0.01 -0.42
N ALA A 2 23.88 1.05 -1.11
CA ALA A 2 22.49 1.15 -1.58
C ALA A 2 22.46 1.37 -3.10
N SER A 3 23.40 0.76 -3.83
CA SER A 3 23.57 0.95 -5.28
C SER A 3 23.16 -0.33 -6.01
N GLY A 4 21.98 -0.33 -6.64
CA GLY A 4 21.74 -1.26 -7.76
C GLY A 4 20.32 -1.79 -7.97
N ASN A 5 19.43 -1.78 -6.98
CA ASN A 5 18.11 -2.44 -7.12
C ASN A 5 17.03 -1.51 -7.71
N TYR A 6 17.35 -0.77 -8.77
CA TYR A 6 16.40 0.09 -9.48
C TYR A 6 15.22 -0.72 -10.06
N GLY A 7 15.40 -2.02 -10.32
CA GLY A 7 14.31 -2.91 -10.75
C GLY A 7 13.16 -3.02 -9.73
N ALA A 8 13.42 -2.82 -8.43
CA ALA A 8 12.38 -2.89 -7.39
C ALA A 8 11.40 -1.70 -7.47
N LEU A 9 11.81 -0.59 -8.11
CA LEU A 9 10.96 0.58 -8.33
C LEU A 9 9.78 0.27 -9.27
N ALA A 10 9.81 -0.83 -10.01
CA ALA A 10 8.68 -1.28 -10.82
C ALA A 10 7.42 -1.44 -9.98
N GLY A 11 7.56 -2.01 -8.78
CA GLY A 11 6.44 -2.16 -7.87
C GLY A 11 5.82 -0.82 -7.45
N ILE A 12 6.65 0.21 -7.21
CA ILE A 12 6.20 1.57 -6.90
C ILE A 12 5.50 2.21 -8.12
N GLY A 13 6.01 1.97 -9.32
CA GLY A 13 5.34 2.42 -10.55
C GLY A 13 3.95 1.82 -10.72
N LEU A 14 3.77 0.53 -10.38
CA LEU A 14 2.46 -0.13 -10.38
C LEU A 14 1.52 0.40 -9.31
N ASP A 15 2.04 0.70 -8.12
CA ASP A 15 1.28 1.37 -7.05
C ASP A 15 0.72 2.71 -7.56
N TYR A 16 1.57 3.58 -8.08
CA TYR A 16 1.17 4.88 -8.63
C TYR A 16 0.10 4.74 -9.71
N LEU A 17 0.25 3.77 -10.60
CA LEU A 17 -0.76 3.49 -11.62
C LEU A 17 -2.09 3.01 -11.03
N GLY A 18 -2.04 2.08 -10.09
CA GLY A 18 -3.21 1.52 -9.42
C GLY A 18 -3.99 2.54 -8.61
N ILE A 19 -3.31 3.55 -8.05
CA ILE A 19 -3.95 4.63 -7.30
C ILE A 19 -4.41 5.74 -8.23
N LEU A 20 -3.48 6.34 -8.98
CA LEU A 20 -3.69 7.66 -9.57
C LEU A 20 -4.50 7.61 -10.86
N ALA A 21 -4.45 6.52 -11.63
CA ALA A 21 -5.27 6.39 -12.82
C ALA A 21 -6.78 6.33 -12.51
N PRO A 22 -7.28 5.46 -11.61
CA PRO A 22 -8.69 5.46 -11.27
C PRO A 22 -9.11 6.69 -10.46
N VAL A 23 -8.25 7.24 -9.61
CA VAL A 23 -8.53 8.50 -8.91
C VAL A 23 -8.66 9.67 -9.89
N ALA A 24 -7.82 9.75 -10.93
CA ALA A 24 -7.98 10.76 -11.98
C ALA A 24 -9.35 10.67 -12.67
N ILE A 25 -9.76 9.46 -13.06
CA ILE A 25 -11.08 9.22 -13.67
C ILE A 25 -12.20 9.66 -12.72
N PHE A 26 -12.10 9.28 -11.44
CA PHE A 26 -13.06 9.66 -10.42
C PHE A 26 -13.14 11.18 -10.23
N SER A 27 -12.00 11.87 -10.16
CA SER A 27 -11.92 13.32 -9.99
C SER A 27 -12.44 14.09 -11.20
N PHE A 28 -12.16 13.65 -12.43
CA PHE A 28 -12.78 14.25 -13.62
C PHE A 28 -14.28 14.04 -13.66
N ARG A 29 -14.77 12.87 -13.27
CA ARG A 29 -16.21 12.61 -13.18
C ARG A 29 -16.88 13.53 -12.17
N LEU A 30 -16.27 13.71 -10.99
CA LEU A 30 -16.76 14.64 -9.98
C LEU A 30 -16.74 16.07 -10.49
N GLY A 31 -15.62 16.54 -11.06
CA GLY A 31 -15.48 17.88 -11.63
C GLY A 31 -16.55 18.17 -12.68
N ALA A 32 -16.80 17.24 -13.60
CA ALA A 32 -17.82 17.38 -14.64
C ALA A 32 -19.26 17.38 -14.06
N SER A 33 -19.52 16.64 -12.99
CA SER A 33 -20.87 16.56 -12.39
C SER A 33 -21.20 17.72 -11.43
N SER A 34 -20.19 18.34 -10.84
CA SER A 34 -20.35 19.35 -9.79
C SER A 34 -19.89 20.76 -10.19
N ASP A 35 -19.48 20.93 -11.46
CA ASP A 35 -18.83 22.13 -12.00
C ASP A 35 -17.65 22.63 -11.13
N ASN A 36 -17.01 21.69 -10.42
CA ASN A 36 -15.94 21.98 -9.49
C ASN A 36 -14.59 21.93 -10.22
N THR A 37 -14.05 23.11 -10.50
CA THR A 37 -12.76 23.28 -11.19
C THR A 37 -11.60 22.67 -10.39
N GLU A 38 -11.65 22.67 -9.05
CA GLU A 38 -10.59 22.10 -8.21
C GLU A 38 -10.46 20.58 -8.41
N MET A 39 -11.58 19.87 -8.55
CA MET A 39 -11.59 18.43 -8.79
C MET A 39 -11.03 18.08 -10.17
N THR A 40 -11.28 18.93 -11.17
CA THR A 40 -10.69 18.80 -12.51
C THR A 40 -9.17 19.02 -12.45
N VAL A 41 -8.70 20.04 -11.74
CA VAL A 41 -7.26 20.29 -11.54
C VAL A 41 -6.60 19.12 -10.81
N TYR A 42 -7.23 18.61 -9.75
CA TYR A 42 -6.74 17.42 -9.04
C TYR A 42 -6.67 16.19 -9.96
N GLY A 43 -7.66 16.00 -10.83
CA GLY A 43 -7.64 14.97 -11.87
C GLY A 43 -6.43 15.08 -12.81
N VAL A 44 -6.08 16.30 -13.26
CA VAL A 44 -4.88 16.55 -14.08
C VAL A 44 -3.60 16.17 -13.33
N VAL A 45 -3.48 16.56 -12.06
CA VAL A 45 -2.32 16.19 -11.22
C VAL A 45 -2.21 14.67 -11.09
N CYS A 46 -3.33 13.96 -10.88
CA CYS A 46 -3.36 12.51 -10.84
C CYS A 46 -2.96 11.88 -12.19
N VAL A 47 -3.36 12.44 -13.33
CA VAL A 47 -2.90 11.98 -14.66
C VAL A 47 -1.38 12.11 -14.78
N LEU A 48 -0.81 13.25 -14.40
CA LEU A 48 0.64 13.45 -14.44
C LEU A 48 1.37 12.44 -13.55
N GLY A 49 0.86 12.19 -12.35
CA GLY A 49 1.41 11.18 -11.45
C GLY A 49 1.26 9.75 -11.98
N ALA A 50 0.15 9.40 -12.64
CA ALA A 50 -0.04 8.11 -13.28
C ALA A 50 0.92 7.92 -14.48
N LEU A 51 1.12 8.96 -15.30
CA LEU A 51 2.09 8.94 -16.38
C LEU A 51 3.53 8.80 -15.85
N PHE A 52 3.85 9.47 -14.75
CA PHE A 52 5.12 9.28 -14.05
C PHE A 52 5.27 7.84 -13.54
N GLY A 53 4.23 7.26 -12.93
CA GLY A 53 4.21 5.85 -12.51
C GLY A 53 4.44 4.88 -13.68
N LEU A 54 3.79 5.13 -14.82
CA LEU A 54 3.99 4.35 -16.05
C LEU A 54 5.41 4.43 -16.57
N TRP A 55 5.96 5.64 -16.60
CA TRP A 55 7.35 5.88 -16.99
C TRP A 55 8.31 5.17 -16.04
N LEU A 56 8.11 5.31 -14.72
CA LEU A 56 8.94 4.68 -13.68
C LEU A 56 8.90 3.15 -13.80
N PHE A 57 7.72 2.58 -13.98
CA PHE A 57 7.55 1.14 -14.21
C PHE A 57 8.33 0.67 -15.44
N ARG A 58 8.14 1.31 -16.60
CA ARG A 58 8.83 0.92 -17.84
C ARG A 58 10.34 1.15 -17.78
N TRP A 59 10.78 2.20 -17.10
CA TRP A 59 12.20 2.51 -16.94
C TRP A 59 12.88 1.50 -16.00
N SER A 60 12.26 1.21 -14.84
CA SER A 60 12.76 0.26 -13.85
C SER A 60 12.91 -1.16 -14.40
N GLN A 61 12.01 -1.61 -15.27
CA GLN A 61 12.08 -2.92 -15.94
C GLN A 61 13.34 -3.13 -16.79
N ARG A 62 14.07 -2.06 -17.12
CA ARG A 62 15.35 -2.14 -17.85
C ARG A 62 16.52 -2.57 -16.96
N PHE A 63 16.35 -2.53 -15.63
CA PHE A 63 17.40 -2.89 -14.68
C PHE A 63 17.11 -4.27 -14.08
N PRO A 64 18.10 -5.18 -14.03
CA PRO A 64 17.93 -6.47 -13.40
C PRO A 64 17.72 -6.30 -11.89
N LEU A 65 16.86 -7.15 -11.32
CA LEU A 65 16.74 -7.30 -9.88
C LEU A 65 17.88 -8.19 -9.37
N ASP A 66 18.44 -7.87 -8.22
CA ASP A 66 19.32 -8.79 -7.51
C ASP A 66 18.54 -10.04 -7.08
N THR A 67 18.89 -11.19 -7.66
CA THR A 67 18.25 -12.48 -7.43
C THR A 67 19.01 -13.38 -6.46
N THR A 68 20.06 -12.88 -5.80
CA THR A 68 20.92 -13.68 -4.92
C THR A 68 20.19 -14.23 -3.71
N ILE A 69 19.31 -13.42 -3.11
CA ILE A 69 18.58 -13.76 -1.89
C ILE A 69 17.08 -13.87 -2.21
N PRO A 70 16.47 -15.06 -2.14
CA PRO A 70 15.03 -15.21 -2.31
C PRO A 70 14.28 -14.63 -1.09
N THR A 71 13.04 -14.21 -1.29
CA THR A 71 12.18 -13.77 -0.19
C THR A 71 11.92 -14.94 0.77
N PRO A 72 12.10 -14.75 2.10
CA PRO A 72 11.78 -15.78 3.08
C PRO A 72 10.32 -16.25 2.96
N ARG A 73 10.09 -17.57 3.06
CA ARG A 73 8.76 -18.16 2.90
C ARG A 73 7.69 -17.55 3.82
N PRO A 74 7.97 -17.24 5.11
CA PRO A 74 6.97 -16.60 5.96
C PRO A 74 6.56 -15.23 5.44
N THR A 75 7.51 -14.40 5.01
CA THR A 75 7.24 -13.09 4.39
C THR A 75 6.41 -13.24 3.12
N TRP A 76 6.72 -14.24 2.29
CA TRP A 76 5.98 -14.52 1.07
C TRP A 76 4.52 -14.91 1.35
N TRP A 77 4.26 -15.77 2.35
CA TRP A 77 2.90 -16.09 2.78
C TRP A 77 2.18 -14.87 3.37
N SER A 78 2.88 -14.05 4.15
CA SER A 78 2.31 -12.81 4.67
C SER A 78 1.89 -11.87 3.54
N PHE A 79 2.67 -11.74 2.47
CA PHE A 79 2.27 -10.93 1.31
C PHE A 79 0.98 -11.42 0.67
N ILE A 80 0.76 -12.73 0.53
CA ILE A 80 -0.53 -13.27 0.04
C ILE A 80 -1.68 -12.82 0.95
N ILE A 81 -1.52 -13.01 2.26
CA ILE A 81 -2.55 -12.64 3.23
C ILE A 81 -2.84 -11.14 3.17
N PHE A 82 -1.80 -10.30 3.10
CA PHE A 82 -1.95 -8.85 3.00
C PHE A 82 -2.61 -8.42 1.68
N ILE A 83 -2.26 -9.02 0.54
CA ILE A 83 -2.91 -8.72 -0.74
C ILE A 83 -4.39 -9.04 -0.66
N ILE A 84 -4.76 -10.21 -0.13
CA ILE A 84 -6.17 -10.60 0.01
C ILE A 84 -6.91 -9.60 0.93
N ALA A 85 -6.33 -9.25 2.08
CA ALA A 85 -6.91 -8.28 3.00
C ALA A 85 -7.07 -6.90 2.35
N LEU A 86 -6.03 -6.41 1.66
CA LEU A 86 -6.04 -5.13 0.96
C LEU A 86 -7.09 -5.10 -0.14
N LEU A 87 -7.24 -6.17 -0.94
CA LEU A 87 -8.25 -6.25 -1.98
C LEU A 87 -9.68 -6.27 -1.41
N ILE A 88 -9.90 -6.98 -0.30
CA ILE A 88 -11.21 -7.00 0.38
C ILE A 88 -11.55 -5.60 0.89
N VAL A 89 -10.65 -4.95 1.63
CA VAL A 89 -10.85 -3.61 2.19
C VAL A 89 -11.02 -2.58 1.07
N SER A 90 -10.15 -2.63 0.06
CA SER A 90 -10.20 -1.78 -1.13
C SER A 90 -11.57 -1.88 -1.82
N THR A 91 -12.04 -3.10 -2.09
CA THR A 91 -13.34 -3.32 -2.74
C THR A 91 -14.48 -2.76 -1.89
N ARG A 92 -14.48 -3.01 -0.57
CA ARG A 92 -15.52 -2.48 0.34
C ARG A 92 -15.53 -0.95 0.37
N LEU A 93 -14.37 -0.31 0.33
CA LEU A 93 -14.25 1.15 0.34
C LEU A 93 -14.64 1.78 -0.99
N ILE A 94 -14.26 1.18 -2.12
CA ILE A 94 -14.67 1.62 -3.47
C ILE A 94 -16.19 1.49 -3.63
N LEU A 95 -16.78 0.40 -3.11
CA LEU A 95 -18.22 0.20 -3.08
C LEU A 95 -18.94 0.98 -1.96
N GLN A 96 -18.21 1.79 -1.19
CA GLN A 96 -18.74 2.64 -0.12
C GLN A 96 -19.59 1.87 0.91
N VAL A 97 -19.18 0.63 1.20
CA VAL A 97 -19.83 -0.19 2.23
C VAL A 97 -19.59 0.48 3.60
N PRO A 98 -20.65 0.75 4.39
CA PRO A 98 -20.50 1.39 5.69
C PRO A 98 -19.65 0.52 6.62
N ASN A 99 -18.96 1.18 7.56
CA ASN A 99 -18.14 0.55 8.59
C ASN A 99 -17.02 -0.36 8.03
N ALA A 100 -16.52 -0.07 6.81
CA ALA A 100 -15.36 -0.76 6.23
C ALA A 100 -14.05 -0.43 6.98
N ILE A 101 -13.97 0.76 7.60
CA ILE A 101 -12.88 1.23 8.45
C ILE A 101 -13.44 1.75 9.78
N PRO A 102 -12.64 1.80 10.87
CA PRO A 102 -13.14 2.10 12.21
C PRO A 102 -13.33 3.61 12.47
N TRP A 103 -13.40 4.45 11.44
CA TRP A 103 -13.65 5.88 11.55
C TRP A 103 -14.55 6.37 10.42
N THR A 104 -15.18 7.52 10.65
CA THR A 104 -16.06 8.16 9.67
C THR A 104 -15.23 8.84 8.58
N ILE A 105 -15.64 8.63 7.34
CA ILE A 105 -15.04 9.23 6.15
C ILE A 105 -16.15 9.66 5.20
N THR A 106 -15.87 10.68 4.38
CA THR A 106 -16.79 11.05 3.31
C THR A 106 -16.79 9.99 2.21
N SER A 107 -17.87 9.94 1.43
CA SER A 107 -18.04 9.00 0.33
C SER A 107 -16.92 9.11 -0.72
N GLU A 108 -16.43 10.32 -0.98
CA GLU A 108 -15.33 10.59 -1.91
C GLU A 108 -14.00 10.07 -1.35
N LEU A 109 -13.73 10.36 -0.07
CA LEU A 109 -12.51 9.90 0.59
C LEU A 109 -12.47 8.36 0.68
N SER A 110 -13.62 7.70 0.83
CA SER A 110 -13.74 6.24 0.79
C SER A 110 -13.23 5.67 -0.52
N VAL A 111 -13.64 6.24 -1.65
CA VAL A 111 -13.21 5.77 -2.96
C VAL A 111 -11.71 5.98 -3.16
N VAL A 112 -11.18 7.14 -2.77
CA VAL A 112 -9.75 7.44 -2.87
C VAL A 112 -8.91 6.49 -2.02
N ILE A 113 -9.27 6.29 -0.74
CA ILE A 113 -8.57 5.34 0.15
C ILE A 113 -8.69 3.90 -0.39
N GLY A 114 -9.85 3.53 -0.95
CA GLY A 114 -10.05 2.25 -1.58
C GLY A 114 -9.06 1.99 -2.72
N TRP A 115 -8.85 2.98 -3.60
CA TRP A 115 -7.84 2.90 -4.66
C TRP A 115 -6.41 2.94 -4.12
N MET A 116 -6.14 3.63 -3.01
CA MET A 116 -4.84 3.57 -2.33
C MET A 116 -4.50 2.14 -1.88
N PHE A 117 -5.45 1.44 -1.24
CA PHE A 117 -5.24 0.04 -0.87
C PHE A 117 -5.12 -0.89 -2.07
N PHE A 118 -5.80 -0.57 -3.18
CA PHE A 118 -5.65 -1.32 -4.43
C PHE A 118 -4.24 -1.19 -5.01
N GLY A 119 -3.70 0.03 -5.08
CA GLY A 119 -2.32 0.28 -5.51
C GLY A 119 -1.32 -0.47 -4.64
N ALA A 120 -1.47 -0.39 -3.32
CA ALA A 120 -0.64 -1.14 -2.38
C ALA A 120 -0.72 -2.66 -2.66
N ALA A 121 -1.91 -3.20 -2.93
CA ALA A 121 -2.07 -4.61 -3.29
C ALA A 121 -1.31 -4.96 -4.59
N LEU A 122 -1.32 -4.09 -5.61
CA LEU A 122 -0.51 -4.27 -6.82
C LEU A 122 0.98 -4.24 -6.52
N TYR A 123 1.41 -3.36 -5.61
CA TYR A 123 2.80 -3.31 -5.17
C TYR A 123 3.21 -4.67 -4.59
N PHE A 124 2.47 -5.19 -3.61
CA PHE A 124 2.76 -6.51 -3.02
C PHE A 124 2.64 -7.65 -4.03
N ALA A 125 1.68 -7.59 -4.96
CA ALA A 125 1.54 -8.59 -6.02
C ALA A 125 2.78 -8.65 -6.93
N TYR A 126 3.40 -7.50 -7.21
CA TYR A 126 4.70 -7.45 -7.89
C TYR A 126 5.81 -8.12 -7.07
N GLY A 127 5.79 -7.94 -5.75
CA GLY A 127 6.64 -8.65 -4.78
C GLY A 127 6.50 -10.18 -4.84
N LEU A 128 5.27 -10.67 -4.99
CA LEU A 128 4.98 -12.10 -5.16
C LEU A 128 5.43 -12.64 -6.52
N TRP A 129 5.22 -11.88 -7.59
CA TRP A 129 5.66 -12.27 -8.93
C TRP A 129 7.19 -12.39 -9.00
N LYS A 130 7.90 -11.44 -8.40
CA LYS A 130 9.37 -11.39 -8.36
C LYS A 130 9.84 -11.56 -6.90
N PRO A 131 9.84 -12.79 -6.35
CA PRO A 131 10.03 -13.08 -4.94
C PRO A 131 11.51 -13.05 -4.53
N TYR A 132 12.15 -11.90 -4.72
CA TYR A 132 13.52 -11.64 -4.31
C TYR A 132 13.55 -10.61 -3.18
N TRP A 133 14.51 -10.77 -2.27
CA TRP A 133 14.65 -9.90 -1.11
C TRP A 133 14.85 -8.43 -1.49
N SER A 134 15.59 -8.19 -2.58
CA SER A 134 15.79 -6.86 -3.17
C SER A 134 14.48 -6.12 -3.49
N ASN A 135 13.41 -6.86 -3.77
CA ASN A 135 12.07 -6.34 -4.05
C ASN A 135 11.21 -6.29 -2.78
N ALA A 136 11.22 -7.37 -1.97
CA ALA A 136 10.42 -7.49 -0.76
C ALA A 136 10.86 -6.53 0.36
N ALA A 137 12.14 -6.17 0.44
CA ALA A 137 12.65 -5.28 1.47
C ALA A 137 12.02 -3.88 1.42
N GLY A 138 11.87 -3.29 0.22
CA GLY A 138 11.25 -1.98 0.05
C GLY A 138 9.79 -1.96 0.51
N GLN A 139 9.05 -3.03 0.22
CA GLN A 139 7.67 -3.22 0.64
C GLN A 139 7.54 -3.34 2.16
N LEU A 140 8.43 -4.10 2.81
CA LEU A 140 8.47 -4.22 4.27
C LEU A 140 8.87 -2.91 4.94
N VAL A 141 9.78 -2.13 4.36
CA VAL A 141 10.14 -0.80 4.87
C VAL A 141 8.92 0.13 4.78
N GLY A 142 8.18 0.10 3.68
CA GLY A 142 6.92 0.84 3.53
C GLY A 142 5.89 0.47 4.59
N PHE A 143 5.67 -0.83 4.82
CA PHE A 143 4.81 -1.31 5.91
C PHE A 143 5.28 -0.83 7.27
N LEU A 144 6.57 -0.99 7.59
CA LEU A 144 7.10 -0.61 8.89
C LEU A 144 6.93 0.90 9.15
N ALA A 145 7.21 1.73 8.15
CA ALA A 145 7.04 3.18 8.27
C ALA A 145 5.58 3.54 8.58
N TYR A 146 4.63 2.90 7.89
CA TYR A 146 3.20 3.09 8.13
C TYR A 146 2.76 2.56 9.51
N ASP A 147 3.17 1.35 9.87
CA ASP A 147 2.79 0.68 11.12
C ASP A 147 3.30 1.44 12.34
N VAL A 148 4.55 1.95 12.29
CA VAL A 148 5.13 2.76 13.38
C VAL A 148 4.35 4.05 13.60
N VAL A 149 3.86 4.68 12.54
CA VAL A 149 3.06 5.91 12.64
C VAL A 149 1.66 5.61 13.16
N LEU A 150 1.05 4.48 12.77
CA LEU A 150 -0.35 4.17 13.12
C LEU A 150 -0.56 3.42 14.43
N ILE A 151 0.43 2.69 14.93
CA ILE A 151 0.26 1.87 16.14
C ILE A 151 -0.16 2.70 17.34
N VAL A 152 0.44 3.89 17.54
CA VAL A 152 0.12 4.77 18.67
C VAL A 152 -1.31 5.34 18.58
N PRO A 153 -1.74 5.93 17.45
CA PRO A 153 -3.15 6.33 17.27
C PRO A 153 -4.16 5.21 17.49
N PHE A 154 -3.85 3.98 17.06
CA PHE A 154 -4.81 2.87 17.20
C PHE A 154 -4.92 2.39 18.65
N LEU A 155 -3.79 2.24 19.34
CA LEU A 155 -3.78 1.87 20.76
C LEU A 155 -4.48 2.91 21.64
N THR A 156 -4.30 4.21 21.35
CA THR A 156 -4.96 5.29 22.09
C THR A 156 -6.47 5.38 21.83
N ARG A 157 -6.94 4.91 20.66
CA ARG A 157 -8.36 4.88 20.28
C ARG A 157 -9.12 3.66 20.83
N LEU A 158 -8.44 2.53 21.10
CA LEU A 158 -9.08 1.29 21.60
C LEU A 158 -10.04 1.48 22.79
N PRO A 159 -9.71 2.25 23.84
CA PRO A 159 -10.62 2.41 24.98
C PRO A 159 -11.85 3.30 24.68
N ALA A 160 -11.78 4.15 23.66
CA ALA A 160 -12.77 5.20 23.39
C ALA A 160 -13.60 4.96 22.11
N VAL A 161 -13.37 3.86 21.40
CA VAL A 161 -14.05 3.57 20.14
C VAL A 161 -15.45 2.99 20.40
N PRO A 162 -16.49 3.41 19.65
CA PRO A 162 -17.83 2.79 19.71
C PRO A 162 -17.78 1.28 19.44
N ASP A 163 -18.70 0.53 20.04
CA ASP A 163 -18.72 -0.94 19.96
C ASP A 163 -18.82 -1.47 18.52
N GLU A 164 -19.51 -0.75 17.64
CA GLU A 164 -19.64 -1.05 16.21
C GLU A 164 -18.31 -1.04 15.44
N HIS A 165 -17.31 -0.31 15.93
CA HIS A 165 -15.98 -0.18 15.33
C HIS A 165 -14.89 -0.94 16.08
N ARG A 166 -15.19 -1.48 17.28
CA ARG A 166 -14.23 -2.20 18.13
C ARG A 166 -13.60 -3.40 17.44
N LEU A 167 -14.40 -4.22 16.77
CA LEU A 167 -13.90 -5.41 16.08
C LEU A 167 -12.94 -5.02 14.95
N GLY A 168 -13.32 -4.03 14.15
CA GLY A 168 -12.47 -3.48 13.10
C GLY A 168 -11.15 -2.97 13.67
N LEU A 169 -11.20 -2.09 14.67
CA LEU A 169 -9.98 -1.53 15.29
C LEU A 169 -9.08 -2.61 15.89
N THR A 170 -9.67 -3.65 16.51
CA THR A 170 -8.91 -4.79 17.06
C THR A 170 -8.19 -5.57 15.97
N ILE A 171 -8.90 -5.92 14.89
CA ILE A 171 -8.32 -6.63 13.74
C ILE A 171 -7.20 -5.79 13.12
N TYR A 172 -7.46 -4.49 12.89
CA TYR A 172 -6.46 -3.57 12.34
C TYR A 172 -5.22 -3.48 13.23
N THR A 173 -5.39 -3.35 14.55
CA THR A 173 -4.29 -3.30 15.52
C THR A 173 -3.46 -4.59 15.49
N ALA A 174 -4.11 -5.75 15.42
CA ALA A 174 -3.43 -7.03 15.31
C ALA A 174 -2.63 -7.14 14.01
N VAL A 175 -3.21 -6.71 12.88
CA VAL A 175 -2.56 -6.70 11.56
C VAL A 175 -1.30 -5.84 11.57
N ILE A 176 -1.40 -4.57 12.01
CA ILE A 176 -0.23 -3.65 12.03
C ILE A 176 0.85 -4.10 13.02
N SER A 177 0.45 -4.73 14.13
CA SER A 177 1.40 -5.26 15.11
C SER A 177 2.17 -6.45 14.51
N PHE A 178 1.45 -7.35 13.85
CA PHE A 178 2.05 -8.51 13.17
C PHE A 178 2.96 -8.08 12.02
N SER A 179 2.51 -7.18 11.13
CA SER A 179 3.33 -6.68 10.02
C SER A 179 4.56 -5.91 10.51
N GLY A 180 4.42 -5.07 11.53
CA GLY A 180 5.52 -4.35 12.13
C GLY A 180 6.59 -5.28 12.71
N LEU A 181 6.19 -6.30 13.47
CA LEU A 181 7.12 -7.31 14.01
C LEU A 181 7.79 -8.14 12.92
N LEU A 182 7.03 -8.56 11.90
CA LEU A 182 7.55 -9.27 10.73
C LEU A 182 8.62 -8.43 10.00
N ALA A 183 8.32 -7.15 9.75
CA ALA A 183 9.24 -6.23 9.10
C ALA A 183 10.49 -6.01 9.95
N ILE A 184 10.36 -5.73 11.25
CA ILE A 184 11.50 -5.57 12.17
C ILE A 184 12.40 -6.81 12.14
N TYR A 185 11.81 -8.00 12.25
CA TYR A 185 12.55 -9.24 12.28
C TYR A 185 13.36 -9.46 10.99
N TYR A 186 12.73 -9.35 9.82
CA TYR A 186 13.41 -9.63 8.55
C TYR A 186 14.33 -8.49 8.08
N LEU A 187 14.03 -7.24 8.43
CA LEU A 187 14.87 -6.10 8.04
C LEU A 187 16.10 -5.92 8.93
N PHE A 188 16.04 -6.31 10.21
CA PHE A 188 17.10 -5.99 11.17
C PHE A 188 17.68 -7.18 11.95
N ILE A 189 16.94 -8.28 12.11
CA ILE A 189 17.34 -9.40 12.97
C ILE A 189 17.81 -10.62 12.16
N TYR A 190 17.06 -11.02 11.13
CA TYR A 190 17.35 -12.22 10.36
C TYR A 190 18.62 -12.04 9.50
N LYS A 191 19.71 -12.70 9.90
CA LYS A 191 21.06 -12.53 9.30
C LYS A 191 21.10 -12.56 7.77
N PRO A 192 20.37 -13.45 7.07
CA PRO A 192 20.40 -13.49 5.60
C PRO A 192 19.78 -12.26 4.92
N THR A 193 18.90 -11.52 5.60
CA THR A 193 18.11 -10.44 4.99
C THR A 193 18.31 -9.07 5.64
N ARG A 194 18.98 -8.99 6.79
CA ARG A 194 19.16 -7.73 7.51
C ARG A 194 19.85 -6.66 6.64
N LEU A 195 19.31 -5.44 6.65
CA LEU A 195 19.82 -4.30 5.88
C LEU A 195 21.10 -3.72 6.46
N LEU A 196 21.31 -3.89 7.77
CA LEU A 196 22.50 -3.46 8.49
C LEU A 196 23.32 -4.72 8.83
N GLY A 197 24.47 -4.86 8.17
CA GLY A 197 25.45 -5.93 8.42
C GLY A 197 26.13 -5.76 9.76
#